data_AF-A0A3T1AS64-F1
#
_entry.id   AF-A0A3T1AS64-F1
#
_cell.length_a   1.000
_cell.length_b   1.000
_cell.length_c   1.000
_cell.angle_alpha   90.00
_cell.angle_beta   90.00
_cell.angle_gamma   90.00
#
_symmetry.space_group_name_H-M   'P 1'
#
loop_
_entity.id
_entity.type
_entity.pdbx_description
1 polymer ?
#
loop_
_entity_poly.entity_id
_entity_poly.type
_entity_poly.pdbx_seq_one_letter_code
_entity_poly.pdbx_strand_id
1 'polypeptide(L)'
;MTNIGHLEDTDIDIAIDEGEAGERRATELASRLRMVAAEDPLLAQDLVEGLIVALDKAMGGTIRDHLDGPALGVAEKVLPAPEQPRQPRPNN
;
A
#
# COMPACT_ATOMS: atom_id res chain seq x y z
N MET A 1 -3.05 -30.41 39.60
CA MET A 1 -2.13 -30.34 38.47
C MET A 1 -2.99 -30.24 37.22
N THR A 2 -3.03 -29.06 36.60
CA THR A 2 -3.84 -28.80 35.41
C THR A 2 -3.04 -29.26 34.19
N ASN A 3 -3.55 -30.26 33.47
CA ASN A 3 -2.98 -30.75 32.21
C ASN A 3 -3.19 -29.68 31.14
N ILE A 4 -2.10 -29.01 30.74
CA ILE A 4 -2.08 -28.21 29.52
C ILE A 4 -2.16 -29.22 28.37
N GLY A 5 -3.32 -29.26 27.72
CA GLY A 5 -3.56 -30.07 26.54
C GLY A 5 -2.54 -29.72 25.46
N HIS A 6 -1.69 -30.69 25.14
CA HIS A 6 -1.66 -31.28 23.80
C HIS A 6 -1.69 -30.29 22.64
N LEU A 7 -0.51 -29.77 22.30
CA LEU A 7 -0.23 -29.26 20.96
C LEU A 7 0.03 -30.48 20.06
N GLU A 8 -1.01 -31.26 19.78
CA GLU A 8 -0.99 -32.18 18.65
C GLU A 8 -1.42 -31.39 17.41
N ASP A 9 -0.50 -31.30 16.45
CA ASP A 9 -0.84 -31.52 15.05
C ASP A 9 -1.94 -30.62 14.47
N THR A 10 -1.78 -29.31 14.59
CA THR A 10 -2.36 -28.43 13.57
C THR A 10 -1.25 -28.09 12.60
N ASP A 11 -0.98 -29.03 11.69
CA ASP A 11 -0.58 -28.70 10.33
C ASP A 11 -1.59 -27.68 9.81
N ILE A 12 -1.23 -26.39 9.91
CA ILE A 12 -2.03 -25.31 9.36
C ILE A 12 -1.84 -25.39 7.84
N ASP A 13 -2.50 -26.36 7.21
CA ASP A 13 -2.74 -26.47 5.77
C ASP A 13 -3.84 -25.47 5.37
N ILE A 14 -3.77 -24.24 5.89
CA ILE A 14 -4.56 -23.16 5.34
C ILE A 14 -3.83 -22.77 4.07
N ALA A 15 -4.41 -23.13 2.93
CA ALA A 15 -4.07 -22.52 1.65
C ALA A 15 -4.35 -21.02 1.82
N ILE A 16 -3.33 -20.27 2.25
CA ILE A 16 -3.43 -18.83 2.38
C ILE A 16 -3.62 -18.33 0.96
N ASP A 17 -4.83 -17.87 0.67
CA ASP A 17 -5.13 -17.17 -0.58
C ASP A 17 -4.14 -16.00 -0.68
N GLU A 18 -3.52 -15.83 -1.84
CA GLU A 18 -2.59 -14.72 -2.08
C GLU A 18 -3.23 -13.37 -1.75
N GLY A 19 -4.57 -13.27 -1.90
CA GLY A 19 -5.36 -12.14 -1.44
C GLY A 19 -5.29 -11.92 0.08
N GLU A 20 -5.53 -12.96 0.87
CA GLU A 20 -5.49 -12.88 2.35
C GLU A 20 -4.07 -12.57 2.86
N ALA A 21 -3.04 -13.13 2.22
CA ALA A 21 -1.65 -12.79 2.50
C ALA A 21 -1.36 -11.31 2.21
N GLY A 22 -1.91 -10.78 1.11
CA GLY A 22 -1.79 -9.37 0.73
C GLY A 22 -2.42 -8.43 1.75
N GLU A 23 -3.65 -8.71 2.16
CA GLU A 23 -4.38 -7.91 3.16
C GLU A 23 -3.67 -7.89 4.52
N ARG A 24 -3.16 -9.05 4.95
CA ARG A 24 -2.40 -9.15 6.19
C ARG A 24 -1.14 -8.30 6.15
N ARG A 25 -0.40 -8.35 5.05
CA ARG A 25 0.82 -7.55 4.84
C ARG A 25 0.50 -6.05 4.80
N ALA A 26 -0.56 -5.66 4.12
CA ALA A 26 -0.99 -4.25 4.06
C ALA A 26 -1.36 -3.72 5.45
N THR A 27 -2.09 -4.51 6.24
CA THR A 27 -2.47 -4.16 7.61
C THR A 27 -1.26 -4.01 8.52
N GLU A 28 -0.32 -4.96 8.44
CA GLU A 28 0.92 -4.90 9.21
C GLU A 28 1.77 -3.68 8.83
N LEU A 29 1.90 -3.40 7.54
CA LEU A 29 2.61 -2.21 7.05
C LEU A 29 1.98 -0.93 7.57
N ALA A 30 0.65 -0.81 7.51
CA ALA A 30 -0.06 0.34 8.04
C ALA A 30 0.18 0.53 9.55
N SER A 31 0.20 -0.56 10.31
CA SER A 31 0.52 -0.51 11.74
C SER A 31 1.94 -0.03 11.99
N ARG A 32 2.92 -0.52 11.22
CA ARG A 32 4.32 -0.09 11.32
C ARG A 32 4.50 1.37 10.97
N LEU A 33 3.86 1.86 9.92
CA LEU A 33 3.89 3.28 9.57
C LEU A 33 3.31 4.18 10.67
N ARG A 34 2.24 3.75 11.35
CA ARG A 34 1.70 4.49 12.51
C ARG A 34 2.67 4.54 13.68
N MET A 35 3.40 3.45 13.93
CA MET A 35 4.44 3.44 14.96
C MET A 35 5.57 4.40 14.60
N VAL A 36 6.04 4.39 13.35
CA VAL A 36 7.03 5.36 12.88
C VAL A 36 6.50 6.78 13.01
N ALA A 37 5.25 7.05 12.62
CA ALA A 37 4.66 8.38 12.72
C ALA A 37 4.56 8.91 14.16
N ALA A 38 4.47 8.01 15.15
CA ALA A 38 4.47 8.40 16.56
C ALA A 38 5.87 8.83 17.05
N GLU A 39 6.93 8.34 16.42
CA GLU A 39 8.32 8.63 16.78
C GLU A 39 8.91 9.75 15.90
N ASP A 40 8.73 9.63 14.59
CA ASP A 40 9.17 10.57 13.56
C ASP A 40 8.08 10.73 12.48
N PRO A 41 7.22 11.76 12.61
CA PRO A 41 6.18 12.06 11.63
C PRO A 41 6.73 12.40 10.23
N LEU A 42 7.93 12.98 10.13
CA LEU A 42 8.51 13.35 8.84
C LEU A 42 8.99 12.11 8.09
N LEU A 43 9.68 11.21 8.78
CA LEU A 43 10.08 9.94 8.19
C LEU A 43 8.86 9.12 7.75
N ALA A 44 7.80 9.08 8.55
CA ALA A 44 6.58 8.38 8.17
C ALA A 44 5.94 8.95 6.89
N GLN A 45 5.98 10.28 6.73
CA GLN A 45 5.51 10.95 5.54
C GLN A 45 6.35 10.54 4.32
N ASP A 46 7.68 10.61 4.41
CA ASP A 46 8.59 10.21 3.32
C ASP A 46 8.37 8.75 2.89
N LEU A 47 8.12 7.86 3.85
CA LEU A 47 7.84 6.44 3.58
C LEU A 47 6.50 6.25 2.85
N VAL A 48 5.45 6.98 3.23
CA VAL A 48 4.15 6.94 2.56
C VAL A 48 4.27 7.49 1.13
N GLU A 49 4.98 8.59 0.94
CA GLU A 49 5.24 9.19 -0.36
C GLU A 49 5.99 8.22 -1.28
N GLY A 50 7.07 7.61 -0.78
CA GLY A 50 7.82 6.59 -1.52
C GLY A 50 6.98 5.36 -1.87
N LEU A 51 6.10 4.93 -0.96
CA LEU A 51 5.18 3.82 -1.21
C LEU A 51 4.20 4.14 -2.34
N ILE A 52 3.61 5.35 -2.36
CA ILE A 52 2.70 5.77 -3.43
C ILE A 52 3.42 5.76 -4.78
N VAL A 53 4.65 6.27 -4.85
CA VAL A 53 5.47 6.24 -6.08
C VAL A 53 5.76 4.82 -6.54
N ALA A 54 6.08 3.91 -5.61
CA ALA A 54 6.35 2.51 -5.95
C ALA A 54 5.09 1.79 -6.47
N LEU A 55 3.95 2.03 -5.84
CA LEU A 55 2.66 1.44 -6.23
C LEU A 55 2.18 1.98 -7.58
N ASP A 56 2.32 3.28 -7.83
CA ASP A 56 2.01 3.88 -9.13
C ASP A 56 2.77 3.19 -10.27
N LYS A 57 4.08 2.97 -10.09
CA LYS A 57 4.91 2.26 -11.06
C LYS A 57 4.48 0.81 -11.23
N ALA A 58 4.16 0.11 -10.15
CA ALA A 58 3.70 -1.28 -10.19
C ALA A 58 2.34 -1.43 -10.89
N MET A 59 1.50 -0.40 -10.81
CA MET A 59 0.15 -0.36 -11.40
C MET A 59 0.11 0.28 -12.79
N GLY A 60 1.26 0.70 -13.35
CA GLY A 60 1.31 1.32 -14.67
C GLY A 60 0.74 2.74 -14.73
N GLY A 61 0.82 3.49 -13.63
CA GLY A 61 0.43 4.90 -13.56
C GLY A 61 -1.01 5.16 -13.13
N THR A 62 -1.74 4.15 -12.67
CA THR A 62 -3.19 4.23 -12.39
C THR A 62 -3.53 4.28 -10.90
N ILE A 63 -2.56 4.39 -9.98
CA ILE A 63 -2.84 4.32 -8.53
C ILE A 63 -3.84 5.38 -8.08
N ARG A 64 -3.87 6.54 -8.74
CA ARG A 64 -4.79 7.64 -8.44
C ARG A 64 -6.26 7.24 -8.51
N ASP A 65 -6.61 6.33 -9.42
CA ASP A 65 -7.98 5.83 -9.58
C ASP A 65 -8.44 4.97 -8.39
N HIS A 66 -7.50 4.60 -7.52
CA HIS A 66 -7.71 3.75 -6.35
C HIS A 66 -7.45 4.48 -5.01
N LEU A 67 -7.13 5.78 -5.05
CA LEU A 67 -6.86 6.58 -3.86
C LEU A 67 -7.94 7.64 -3.66
N ASP A 68 -8.31 7.83 -2.40
CA ASP A 68 -9.28 8.85 -2.00
C ASP A 68 -8.74 9.72 -0.86
N GLY A 69 -9.35 10.91 -0.72
CA GLY A 69 -9.15 11.79 0.43
C GLY A 69 -7.66 12.18 0.64
N PRO A 70 -7.12 12.03 1.87
CA PRO A 70 -5.74 12.41 2.16
C PRO A 70 -4.70 11.68 1.31
N ALA A 71 -4.93 10.40 0.99
CA ALA A 71 -3.97 9.60 0.21
C ALA A 71 -3.88 10.12 -1.23
N LEU A 72 -5.02 10.47 -1.83
CA LEU A 72 -5.05 11.13 -3.14
C LEU A 72 -4.32 12.48 -3.09
N GLY A 73 -4.54 13.27 -2.02
CA GLY A 73 -3.85 14.54 -1.83
C GLY A 73 -2.33 14.42 -1.71
N VAL A 74 -1.82 13.30 -1.17
CA VAL A 74 -0.37 13.01 -1.17
C VAL A 74 0.10 12.57 -2.55
N ALA A 75 -0.66 11.70 -3.23
CA ALA A 75 -0.34 11.25 -4.58
C ALA A 75 -0.22 12.42 -5.58
N GLU A 76 -1.12 13.39 -5.51
CA GLU A 76 -1.06 14.61 -6.33
C GLU A 76 0.19 15.46 -6.10
N LYS A 77 0.81 15.37 -4.91
CA LYS A 77 2.05 16.09 -4.60
C LYS A 77 3.29 15.41 -5.16
N VAL A 78 3.32 14.07 -5.13
CA VAL A 78 4.55 13.30 -5.37
C VAL A 78 4.62 12.65 -6.74
N LEU A 79 3.47 12.43 -7.38
CA LEU A 79 3.41 11.82 -8.70
C LEU A 79 3.41 12.90 -9.80
N PRO A 80 4.08 12.65 -10.94
CA PRO A 80 4.00 13.55 -12.08
C PRO A 80 2.55 13.63 -12.59
N ALA A 81 2.15 14.78 -13.13
CA ALA A 81 0.82 14.94 -13.71
C ALA A 81 0.53 13.80 -14.71
N PRO A 82 -0.69 13.24 -14.74
CA PRO A 82 -1.04 12.20 -15.69
C PRO A 82 -0.72 12.71 -17.09
N GLU A 83 0.07 11.94 -17.86
CA GLU A 83 0.39 12.31 -19.25
C GLU A 83 -0.92 12.43 -20.02
N GLN A 84 -1.34 13.67 -20.28
CA GLN A 84 -2.45 13.90 -21.18
C GLN A 84 -2.03 13.36 -22.55
N PRO A 85 -2.81 12.46 -23.17
CA PRO A 85 -2.50 11.99 -24.51
C PRO A 85 -2.41 13.21 -25.42
N ARG A 86 -1.23 13.41 -26.02
CA ARG A 86 -0.97 14.56 -26.91
C ARG A 86 -2.07 14.60 -27.96
N GLN A 87 -2.98 15.57 -27.86
CA GLN A 87 -3.98 15.77 -28.90
C GLN A 87 -3.27 15.99 -30.24
N PRO A 88 -3.59 15.24 -31.30
CA PRO A 88 -3.06 15.52 -32.62
C PRO A 88 -3.53 16.92 -33.03
N ARG A 89 -2.58 17.80 -33.36
CA ARG A 89 -2.90 19.15 -33.84
C ARG A 89 -3.79 19.02 -35.08
N PRO A 90 -4.90 19.77 -35.19
CA PRO A 90 -5.63 19.84 -36.45
C PRO A 90 -4.71 20.45 -37.51
N ASN A 91 -4.49 19.70 -38.59
CA ASN A 91 -3.72 20.13 -39.74
C ASN A 91 -4.56 21.20 -40.49
N ASN A 92 -4.03 22.42 -40.60
CA ASN A 92 -4.65 23.53 -41.33
C ASN A 92 -4.00 23.69 -42.69
#